data_AF-A0A8C4TUQ1-F1
#
_entry.id   AF-A0A8C4TUQ1-F1
#
_cell.length_a   1.000
_cell.length_b   1.000
_cell.length_c   1.000
_cell.angle_alpha   90.00
_cell.angle_beta   90.00
_cell.angle_gamma   90.00
#
_symmetry.space_group_name_H-M   'P 1'
#
loop_
_entity.id
_entity.type
_entity.pdbx_description
1 polymer ?
#
loop_
_entity_poly.entity_id
_entity_poly.type
_entity_poly.pdbx_seq_one_letter_code
_entity_poly.pdbx_strand_id
1 'polypeptide(L)'
;MAALARLQARLSGLREEYFRRNRSVDEYRKIEYKAAVKIQSWFRGCRVRAYLRYLRKMTIVIQKWWRGYRSRRYFRKMVKTAYFIMKMNFYNEMAVRIQKRWRGYYVRKYIHNYYALKKYLEAISVNNEIIRSELQKYTEMKENEEKRKDLEKKEKEKQYQARKMHYLLSTEQIAGIYNSPFRKSPDPMELLLRKSKPLSHRRQQKKSPFACELHDWPTCKRPPSFSTAQPLPCIGRQKPQGPFRDPAEVLRQRYKPLEPTLRVAASISSPLEKAREEMKREEWRNRVHDNEFLPFSSYHKNEKYDPSIHRSGKYGQEAYGIKHFREVQPKKWVTDKDFRTVLPSIVLFEKFGKTYSRTGQIV
;
A
#
# COMPACT_ATOMS: atom_id res chain seq x y z
N MET A 1 -131.55 55.55 -3.88
CA MET A 1 -130.90 54.96 -2.68
C MET A 1 -130.69 53.45 -2.76
N ALA A 2 -131.67 52.63 -3.16
CA ALA A 2 -131.55 51.16 -3.14
C ALA A 2 -130.52 50.53 -4.12
N ALA A 3 -130.35 51.08 -5.33
CA ALA A 3 -129.39 50.55 -6.31
C ALA A 3 -127.92 50.79 -5.90
N LEU A 4 -127.64 51.95 -5.29
CA LEU A 4 -126.32 52.32 -4.82
C LEU A 4 -125.89 51.43 -3.63
N ALA A 5 -126.82 51.12 -2.73
CA ALA A 5 -126.61 50.17 -1.64
C ALA A 5 -126.30 48.74 -2.14
N ARG A 6 -126.98 48.26 -3.19
CA ARG A 6 -126.68 46.96 -3.83
C ARG A 6 -125.30 46.92 -4.48
N LEU A 7 -124.89 48.01 -5.14
CA LEU A 7 -123.57 48.12 -5.73
C LEU A 7 -122.47 48.17 -4.67
N GLN A 8 -122.67 48.90 -3.56
CA GLN A 8 -121.75 48.93 -2.43
C GLN A 8 -121.60 47.54 -1.78
N ALA A 9 -122.70 46.82 -1.59
CA ALA A 9 -122.68 45.44 -1.07
C ALA A 9 -121.98 44.45 -2.01
N ARG A 10 -122.04 44.67 -3.33
CA ARG A 10 -121.33 43.84 -4.32
C ARG A 10 -119.84 44.21 -4.43
N LEU A 11 -119.52 45.49 -4.25
CA LEU A 11 -118.15 45.99 -4.27
C LEU A 11 -117.34 45.48 -3.07
N SER A 12 -117.95 45.37 -1.88
CA SER A 12 -117.31 44.73 -0.73
C SER A 12 -116.99 43.26 -0.99
N GLY A 13 -117.92 42.50 -1.58
CA GLY A 13 -117.68 41.10 -1.98
C GLY A 13 -116.55 40.95 -3.00
N LEU A 14 -116.55 41.78 -4.06
CA LEU A 14 -115.48 41.79 -5.07
C LEU A 14 -114.12 42.16 -4.48
N ARG A 15 -114.09 43.11 -3.55
CA ARG A 15 -112.86 43.52 -2.85
C ARG A 15 -112.30 42.38 -2.02
N GLU A 16 -113.16 41.65 -1.30
CA GLU A 16 -112.74 40.46 -0.55
C GLU A 16 -112.25 39.33 -1.44
N GLU A 17 -112.92 39.06 -2.56
CA GLU A 17 -112.48 38.06 -3.56
C GLU A 17 -111.12 38.43 -4.14
N TYR A 18 -110.90 39.71 -4.48
CA TYR A 18 -109.61 40.20 -4.96
C TYR A 18 -108.49 39.99 -3.94
N PHE A 19 -108.71 40.36 -2.67
CA PHE A 19 -107.72 40.13 -1.61
C PHE A 19 -107.47 38.65 -1.34
N ARG A 20 -108.51 37.81 -1.38
CA ARG A 20 -108.37 36.34 -1.25
C ARG A 20 -107.54 35.77 -2.39
N ARG A 21 -107.79 36.20 -3.64
CA ARG A 21 -107.01 35.78 -4.82
C ARG A 21 -105.56 36.26 -4.76
N ASN A 22 -105.30 37.51 -4.39
CA ASN A 22 -103.93 38.00 -4.26
C ASN A 22 -103.18 37.28 -3.14
N ARG A 23 -103.84 37.00 -2.01
CA ARG A 23 -103.24 36.23 -0.92
C ARG A 23 -102.88 34.82 -1.36
N SER A 24 -103.75 34.12 -2.11
CA SER A 24 -103.43 32.78 -2.61
C SER A 24 -102.29 32.81 -3.62
N VAL A 25 -102.28 33.77 -4.56
CA VAL A 25 -101.18 33.98 -5.52
C VAL A 25 -99.85 34.26 -4.80
N ASP A 26 -99.86 35.09 -3.76
CA ASP A 26 -98.66 35.38 -2.97
C ASP A 26 -98.11 34.16 -2.23
N GLU A 27 -98.98 33.29 -1.71
CA GLU A 27 -98.55 32.04 -1.08
C GLU A 27 -97.93 31.08 -2.11
N TYR A 28 -98.55 30.90 -3.28
CA TYR A 28 -97.96 30.11 -4.37
C TYR A 28 -96.62 30.69 -4.84
N ARG A 29 -96.52 32.00 -5.00
CA ARG A 29 -95.28 32.69 -5.37
C ARG A 29 -94.15 32.43 -4.36
N LYS A 30 -94.44 32.45 -3.06
CA LYS A 30 -93.44 32.13 -2.01
C LYS A 30 -92.99 30.67 -2.09
N ILE A 31 -93.91 29.74 -2.34
CA ILE A 31 -93.62 28.31 -2.45
C ILE A 31 -92.75 28.05 -3.68
N GLU A 32 -93.15 28.58 -4.84
CA GLU A 32 -92.41 28.47 -6.11
C GLU A 32 -91.02 29.09 -6.00
N TYR A 33 -90.90 30.28 -5.40
CA TYR A 33 -89.61 30.91 -5.15
C TYR A 33 -88.70 30.05 -4.28
N LYS A 34 -89.21 29.51 -3.15
CA LYS A 34 -88.44 28.61 -2.29
C LYS A 34 -88.00 27.35 -3.01
N ALA A 35 -88.87 26.76 -3.84
CA ALA A 35 -88.55 25.59 -4.65
C ALA A 35 -87.46 25.92 -5.68
N ALA A 36 -87.59 27.04 -6.40
CA ALA A 36 -86.59 27.51 -7.36
C ALA A 36 -85.22 27.73 -6.69
N VAL A 37 -85.17 28.41 -5.54
CA VAL A 37 -83.93 28.61 -4.77
C VAL A 37 -83.30 27.28 -4.34
N LYS A 38 -84.11 26.29 -3.93
CA LYS A 38 -83.62 24.94 -3.61
C LYS A 38 -83.00 24.26 -4.83
N ILE A 39 -83.66 24.28 -5.98
CA ILE A 39 -83.15 23.68 -7.23
C ILE A 39 -81.85 24.37 -7.65
N GLN A 40 -81.83 25.71 -7.64
CA GLN A 40 -80.66 26.48 -8.04
C GLN A 40 -79.47 26.26 -7.09
N SER A 41 -79.70 26.27 -5.77
CA SER A 41 -78.63 26.04 -4.79
C SER A 41 -78.09 24.61 -4.88
N TRP A 42 -78.95 23.61 -5.08
CA TRP A 42 -78.56 22.24 -5.34
C TRP A 42 -77.70 22.11 -6.61
N PHE A 43 -78.15 22.70 -7.73
CA PHE A 43 -77.40 22.66 -8.99
C PHE A 43 -76.03 23.33 -8.89
N ARG A 44 -75.96 24.52 -8.26
CA ARG A 44 -74.69 25.22 -7.99
C ARG A 44 -73.75 24.33 -7.17
N GLY A 45 -74.26 23.67 -6.13
CA GLY A 45 -73.50 22.72 -5.33
C GLY A 45 -73.01 21.50 -6.13
N CYS A 46 -73.86 20.93 -6.99
CA CYS A 46 -73.50 19.82 -7.86
C CYS A 46 -72.36 20.19 -8.82
N ARG A 47 -72.42 21.39 -9.42
CA ARG A 47 -71.38 21.91 -10.31
C ARG A 47 -70.04 22.07 -9.59
N VAL A 48 -70.04 22.71 -8.41
CA VAL A 48 -68.81 22.89 -7.61
C VAL A 48 -68.22 21.54 -7.18
N ARG A 49 -69.04 20.61 -6.69
CA ARG A 49 -68.57 19.26 -6.30
C ARG A 49 -67.98 18.49 -7.48
N ALA A 50 -68.58 18.59 -8.67
CA ALA A 50 -68.04 17.97 -9.88
C ALA A 50 -66.66 18.54 -10.23
N TYR A 51 -66.50 19.86 -10.17
CA TYR A 51 -65.22 20.52 -10.41
C TYR A 51 -64.15 20.14 -9.38
N LEU A 52 -64.50 20.09 -8.09
CA LEU A 52 -63.56 19.64 -7.05
C LEU A 52 -63.12 18.18 -7.23
N ARG A 53 -64.02 17.29 -7.67
CA ARG A 53 -63.64 15.91 -8.02
C ARG A 53 -62.68 15.87 -9.20
N TYR A 54 -62.91 16.68 -10.23
CA TYR A 54 -62.01 16.81 -11.37
C TYR A 54 -60.62 17.29 -10.94
N LEU A 55 -60.54 18.37 -10.16
CA LEU A 55 -59.27 18.88 -9.64
C LEU A 55 -58.53 17.83 -8.81
N ARG A 56 -59.23 17.13 -7.91
CA ARG A 56 -58.64 16.05 -7.11
C ARG A 56 -58.07 14.94 -8.00
N LYS A 57 -58.80 14.53 -9.05
CA LYS A 57 -58.33 13.54 -10.02
C LYS A 57 -57.04 14.00 -10.70
N MET A 58 -56.98 15.25 -11.15
CA MET A 58 -55.78 15.82 -11.77
C MET A 58 -54.59 15.87 -10.80
N THR A 59 -54.81 16.29 -9.56
CA THR A 59 -53.77 16.28 -8.52
C THR A 59 -53.22 14.88 -8.26
N ILE A 60 -54.09 13.86 -8.16
CA ILE A 60 -53.67 12.47 -7.98
C ILE A 60 -52.83 11.99 -9.17
N VAL A 61 -53.21 12.35 -10.39
CA VAL A 61 -52.44 12.02 -11.60
C VAL A 61 -51.03 12.61 -11.50
N ILE A 62 -50.91 13.92 -11.23
CA ILE A 62 -49.61 14.59 -11.09
C ILE A 62 -48.77 13.93 -10.00
N GLN A 63 -49.35 13.69 -8.81
CA GLN A 63 -48.66 13.05 -7.69
C GLN A 63 -48.20 11.63 -8.02
N LYS A 64 -49.04 10.83 -8.69
CA LYS A 64 -48.72 9.46 -9.13
C LYS A 64 -47.52 9.47 -10.08
N TRP A 65 -47.53 10.36 -11.07
CA TRP A 65 -46.44 10.49 -12.04
C TRP A 65 -45.15 10.93 -11.36
N TRP A 66 -45.21 11.91 -10.47
CA TRP A 66 -44.04 12.41 -9.74
C TRP A 66 -43.41 11.34 -8.83
N ARG A 67 -44.23 10.65 -8.03
CA ARG A 67 -43.76 9.53 -7.17
C ARG A 67 -43.10 8.45 -8.03
N GLY A 68 -43.72 8.07 -9.14
CA GLY A 68 -43.14 7.11 -10.08
C GLY A 68 -41.82 7.58 -10.69
N TYR A 69 -41.73 8.85 -11.11
CA TYR A 69 -40.49 9.43 -11.64
C TYR A 69 -39.36 9.40 -10.62
N ARG A 70 -39.63 9.84 -9.38
CA ARG A 70 -38.65 9.85 -8.29
C ARG A 70 -38.10 8.44 -8.01
N SER A 71 -38.98 7.45 -7.89
CA SER A 71 -38.57 6.06 -7.65
C SER A 71 -37.76 5.49 -8.82
N ARG A 72 -38.18 5.72 -10.07
CA ARG A 72 -37.44 5.27 -11.26
C ARG A 72 -36.06 5.93 -11.37
N ARG A 73 -35.95 7.22 -11.04
CA ARG A 73 -34.67 7.94 -11.02
C ARG A 73 -33.71 7.32 -9.99
N TYR A 74 -34.18 7.06 -8.78
CA TYR A 74 -33.38 6.42 -7.74
C TYR A 74 -32.95 5.01 -8.14
N PHE A 75 -33.88 4.21 -8.65
CA PHE A 75 -33.60 2.85 -9.12
C PHE A 75 -32.54 2.81 -10.22
N ARG A 76 -32.63 3.72 -11.22
CA ARG A 76 -31.61 3.83 -12.27
C ARG A 76 -30.22 4.14 -11.71
N LYS A 77 -30.13 5.03 -10.71
CA LYS A 77 -28.85 5.32 -10.03
C LYS A 77 -28.32 4.08 -9.31
N MET A 78 -29.18 3.38 -8.58
CA MET A 78 -28.83 2.17 -7.84
C MET A 78 -28.31 1.07 -8.77
N VAL A 79 -28.99 0.81 -9.88
CA VAL A 79 -28.57 -0.17 -10.91
C VAL A 79 -27.23 0.24 -11.54
N LYS A 80 -27.05 1.53 -11.87
CA LYS A 80 -25.78 2.05 -12.42
C LYS A 80 -24.63 1.80 -11.44
N THR A 81 -24.83 2.11 -10.15
CA THR A 81 -23.83 1.86 -9.11
C THR A 81 -23.52 0.37 -8.96
N ALA A 82 -24.54 -0.48 -8.88
CA ALA A 82 -24.37 -1.93 -8.75
C ALA A 82 -23.58 -2.52 -9.94
N TYR A 83 -23.89 -2.08 -11.16
CA TYR A 83 -23.14 -2.47 -12.35
C TYR A 83 -21.67 -2.06 -12.29
N PHE A 84 -21.37 -0.83 -11.87
CA PHE A 84 -19.98 -0.38 -11.74
C PHE A 84 -19.21 -1.15 -10.66
N ILE A 85 -19.83 -1.43 -9.52
CA ILE A 85 -19.24 -2.24 -8.46
C ILE A 85 -18.91 -3.64 -8.99
N MET A 86 -19.87 -4.29 -9.65
CA MET A 86 -19.68 -5.62 -10.24
C MET A 86 -18.52 -5.62 -11.26
N LYS A 87 -18.50 -4.63 -12.16
CA LYS A 87 -17.44 -4.49 -13.17
C LYS A 87 -16.07 -4.24 -12.54
N MET A 88 -16.00 -3.39 -11.52
CA MET A 88 -14.76 -3.08 -10.80
C MET A 88 -14.23 -4.34 -10.08
N ASN A 89 -15.11 -5.08 -9.41
CA ASN A 89 -14.75 -6.32 -8.71
C ASN A 89 -14.19 -7.36 -9.68
N PHE A 90 -14.81 -7.52 -10.86
CA PHE A 90 -14.30 -8.41 -11.90
C PHE A 90 -12.87 -8.03 -12.34
N TYR A 91 -12.62 -6.76 -12.63
CA TYR A 91 -11.29 -6.32 -13.04
C TYR A 91 -10.27 -6.43 -11.91
N ASN A 92 -10.66 -6.14 -10.67
CA ASN A 92 -9.78 -6.31 -9.51
C ASN A 92 -9.38 -7.78 -9.33
N GLU A 93 -10.33 -8.71 -9.49
CA GLU A 93 -10.03 -10.15 -9.43
C GLU A 93 -9.02 -10.56 -10.51
N MET A 94 -9.24 -10.12 -11.76
CA MET A 94 -8.32 -10.41 -12.86
C MET A 94 -6.94 -9.78 -12.63
N ALA A 95 -6.89 -8.53 -12.13
CA ALA A 95 -5.65 -7.86 -11.79
C ALA A 95 -4.88 -8.61 -10.71
N VAL A 96 -5.54 -9.08 -9.66
CA VAL A 96 -4.92 -9.89 -8.60
C VAL A 96 -4.34 -11.20 -9.17
N ARG A 97 -5.03 -11.87 -10.10
CA ARG A 97 -4.52 -13.10 -10.74
C ARG A 97 -3.24 -12.83 -11.54
N ILE A 98 -3.24 -11.77 -12.36
CA ILE A 98 -2.07 -11.35 -13.16
C ILE A 98 -0.92 -10.99 -12.22
N GLN A 99 -1.18 -10.16 -11.21
CA GLN A 99 -0.19 -9.73 -10.25
C GLN A 99 0.40 -10.88 -9.44
N LYS A 100 -0.43 -11.83 -8.97
CA LYS A 100 0.03 -13.04 -8.27
C LYS A 100 0.99 -13.84 -9.14
N ARG A 101 0.62 -14.06 -10.41
CA ARG A 101 1.46 -14.80 -11.37
C ARG A 101 2.79 -14.08 -11.61
N TRP A 102 2.74 -12.76 -11.81
CA TRP A 102 3.92 -11.94 -12.04
C TRP A 102 4.86 -11.94 -10.83
N ARG A 103 4.34 -11.68 -9.62
CA ARG A 103 5.15 -11.71 -8.39
C ARG A 103 5.84 -13.07 -8.20
N GLY A 104 5.11 -14.16 -8.44
CA GLY A 104 5.70 -15.50 -8.40
C GLY A 104 6.80 -15.71 -9.44
N TYR A 105 6.61 -15.26 -10.67
CA TYR A 105 7.66 -15.30 -11.70
C TYR A 105 8.88 -14.47 -11.31
N TYR A 106 8.68 -13.24 -10.85
CA TYR A 106 9.74 -12.31 -10.48
C TYR A 106 10.64 -12.89 -9.38
N VAL A 107 10.04 -13.42 -8.32
CA VAL A 107 10.79 -14.04 -7.20
C VAL A 107 11.63 -15.20 -7.68
N ARG A 108 11.05 -16.13 -8.47
CA ARG A 108 11.76 -17.32 -8.98
C ARG A 108 12.88 -16.99 -9.95
N LYS A 109 12.79 -15.87 -10.67
CA LYS A 109 13.79 -15.46 -11.65
C LYS A 109 14.91 -14.62 -11.05
N TYR A 110 14.56 -13.65 -10.20
CA TYR A 110 15.50 -12.58 -9.81
C TYR A 110 15.91 -12.59 -8.33
N ILE A 111 15.12 -13.22 -7.44
CA ILE A 111 15.41 -13.20 -5.99
C ILE A 111 15.93 -14.55 -5.52
N HIS A 112 15.18 -15.62 -5.75
CA HIS A 112 15.49 -16.94 -5.23
C HIS A 112 15.47 -18.00 -6.34
N ASN A 113 16.67 -18.49 -6.69
CA ASN A 113 16.85 -19.60 -7.60
C ASN A 113 17.09 -20.89 -6.80
N TYR A 114 16.01 -21.67 -6.61
CA TYR A 114 16.04 -22.93 -5.88
C TYR A 114 17.08 -23.92 -6.42
N TYR A 115 17.18 -24.05 -7.75
CA TYR A 115 18.11 -25.00 -8.37
C TYR A 115 19.56 -24.61 -8.16
N ALA A 116 19.87 -23.30 -8.20
CA ALA A 116 21.20 -22.80 -7.90
C ALA A 116 21.57 -23.07 -6.43
N LEU A 117 20.65 -22.82 -5.49
CA LEU A 117 20.87 -23.11 -4.08
C LEU A 117 21.06 -24.61 -3.83
N LYS A 118 20.23 -25.45 -4.45
CA LYS A 118 20.33 -26.91 -4.32
C LYS A 118 21.70 -27.42 -4.79
N LYS A 119 22.14 -26.98 -5.97
CA LYS A 119 23.47 -27.34 -6.51
C LYS A 119 24.62 -26.87 -5.61
N TYR A 120 24.49 -25.67 -5.02
CA TYR A 120 25.47 -25.17 -4.06
C TYR A 120 25.54 -26.03 -2.79
N LEU A 121 24.39 -26.43 -2.24
CA LEU A 121 24.32 -27.30 -1.07
C LEU A 121 24.88 -28.70 -1.34
N GLU A 122 24.60 -29.26 -2.53
CA GLU A 122 25.19 -30.53 -2.98
C GLU A 122 26.73 -30.42 -3.10
N ALA A 123 27.24 -29.31 -3.63
CA ALA A 123 28.69 -29.09 -3.68
C ALA A 123 29.29 -28.98 -2.27
N ILE A 124 28.60 -28.32 -1.33
CA ILE A 124 29.01 -28.27 0.08
C ILE A 124 29.03 -29.67 0.71
N SER A 125 28.01 -30.50 0.46
CA SER A 125 27.96 -31.84 1.06
C SER A 125 29.13 -32.69 0.60
N VAL A 126 29.45 -32.67 -0.69
CA VAL A 126 30.61 -33.38 -1.25
C VAL A 126 31.92 -32.86 -0.63
N ASN A 127 32.11 -31.54 -0.53
CA ASN A 127 33.30 -30.98 0.11
C ASN A 127 33.41 -31.38 1.59
N ASN A 128 32.30 -31.39 2.32
CA ASN A 128 32.29 -31.80 3.71
C ASN A 128 32.66 -33.28 3.88
N GLU A 129 32.23 -34.15 2.96
CA GLU A 129 32.64 -35.56 2.94
C GLU A 129 34.14 -35.71 2.68
N ILE A 130 34.69 -34.97 1.71
CA ILE A 130 36.12 -34.96 1.41
C ILE A 130 36.91 -34.54 2.66
N ILE A 131 36.55 -33.40 3.27
CA ILE A 131 37.24 -32.88 4.46
C ILE A 131 37.16 -33.88 5.62
N ARG A 132 36.01 -34.52 5.85
CA ARG A 132 35.89 -35.56 6.87
C ARG A 132 36.82 -36.74 6.61
N SER A 133 36.91 -37.20 5.36
CA SER A 133 37.82 -38.29 4.97
C SER A 133 39.29 -37.92 5.15
N GLU A 134 39.66 -36.67 4.85
CA GLU A 134 41.03 -36.16 5.05
C GLU A 134 41.37 -36.05 6.53
N LEU A 135 40.44 -35.54 7.36
CA LEU A 135 40.61 -35.49 8.81
C LEU A 135 40.79 -36.89 9.40
N GLN A 136 40.02 -37.87 8.93
CA GLN A 136 40.16 -39.25 9.36
C GLN A 136 41.55 -39.83 9.00
N LYS A 137 41.99 -39.63 7.76
CA LYS A 137 43.35 -40.04 7.35
C LYS A 137 44.43 -39.37 8.19
N TYR A 138 44.26 -38.09 8.50
CA TYR A 138 45.19 -37.35 9.34
C TYR A 138 45.25 -37.92 10.77
N THR A 139 44.09 -38.27 11.37
CA THR A 139 44.05 -38.93 12.68
C THR A 139 44.76 -40.27 12.66
N GLU A 140 44.51 -41.10 11.64
CA GLU A 140 45.17 -42.40 11.48
C GLU A 140 46.69 -42.26 11.32
N MET A 141 47.13 -41.30 10.50
CA MET A 141 48.56 -40.99 10.32
C MET A 141 49.22 -40.56 11.63
N LYS A 142 48.55 -39.70 12.40
CA LYS A 142 49.06 -39.22 13.69
C LYS A 142 49.14 -40.35 14.72
N GLU A 143 48.11 -41.19 14.83
CA GLU A 143 48.12 -42.35 15.71
C GLU A 143 49.24 -43.34 15.34
N ASN A 144 49.47 -43.57 14.05
CA ASN A 144 50.54 -44.43 13.58
C ASN A 144 51.92 -43.82 13.88
N GLU A 145 52.07 -42.51 13.74
CA GLU A 145 53.30 -41.81 14.12
C GLU A 145 53.56 -41.90 15.63
N GLU A 146 52.53 -41.73 16.45
CA GLU A 146 52.61 -41.91 17.92
C GLU A 146 52.99 -43.34 18.28
N LYS A 147 52.35 -44.35 17.68
CA LYS A 147 52.71 -45.78 17.85
C LYS A 147 54.16 -46.03 17.47
N ARG A 148 54.64 -45.45 16.38
CA ARG A 148 56.04 -45.59 15.93
C ARG A 148 57.00 -44.93 16.93
N LYS A 149 56.69 -43.73 17.41
CA LYS A 149 57.47 -43.03 18.44
C LYS A 149 57.50 -43.83 19.75
N ASP A 150 56.40 -44.45 20.14
CA ASP A 150 56.32 -45.30 21.33
C ASP A 150 57.16 -46.57 21.18
N LEU A 151 57.14 -47.20 20.00
CA LEU A 151 58.01 -48.33 19.68
C LEU A 151 59.49 -47.93 19.72
N GLU A 152 59.86 -46.81 19.08
CA GLU A 152 61.22 -46.27 19.14
C GLU A 152 61.65 -45.95 20.58
N LYS A 153 60.74 -45.41 21.40
CA LYS A 153 61.01 -45.15 22.82
C LYS A 153 61.24 -46.44 23.60
N LYS A 154 60.40 -47.46 23.41
CA LYS A 154 60.57 -48.80 24.02
C LYS A 154 61.88 -49.44 23.57
N GLU A 155 62.27 -49.29 22.30
CA GLU A 155 63.56 -49.77 21.80
C GLU A 155 64.74 -49.02 22.43
N LYS A 156 64.66 -47.69 22.53
CA LYS A 156 65.67 -46.87 23.22
C LYS A 156 65.76 -47.22 24.71
N GLU A 157 64.64 -47.49 25.38
CA GLU A 157 64.61 -47.96 26.76
C GLU A 157 65.30 -49.32 26.90
N LYS A 158 65.03 -50.28 26.00
CA LYS A 158 65.73 -51.57 25.95
C LYS A 158 67.23 -51.39 25.75
N GLN A 159 67.63 -50.53 24.80
CA GLN A 159 69.05 -50.20 24.57
C GLN A 159 69.67 -49.53 25.79
N TYR A 160 68.97 -48.63 26.45
CA TYR A 160 69.44 -47.97 27.67
C TYR A 160 69.62 -48.97 28.82
N GLN A 161 68.66 -49.88 29.02
CA GLN A 161 68.78 -50.94 30.02
C GLN A 161 69.96 -51.86 29.72
N ALA A 162 70.17 -52.25 28.45
CA ALA A 162 71.35 -53.02 28.07
C ALA A 162 72.65 -52.26 28.39
N ARG A 163 72.74 -50.96 28.06
CA ARG A 163 73.92 -50.14 28.39
C ARG A 163 74.15 -49.98 29.90
N LYS A 164 73.08 -49.88 30.69
CA LYS A 164 73.11 -49.80 32.16
C LYS A 164 73.57 -51.12 32.77
N MET A 165 73.09 -52.23 32.24
CA MET A 165 73.39 -53.60 32.68
C MET A 165 74.56 -54.22 31.90
N HIS A 166 75.36 -53.43 31.18
CA HIS A 166 76.43 -53.92 30.30
C HIS A 166 77.46 -54.79 31.04
N TYR A 167 77.62 -54.61 32.35
CA TYR A 167 78.49 -55.42 33.19
C TYR A 167 78.05 -56.89 33.33
N LEU A 168 76.81 -57.24 32.97
CA LEU A 168 76.28 -58.60 32.97
C LEU A 168 76.61 -59.39 31.69
N LEU A 169 77.37 -58.79 30.77
CA LEU A 169 77.77 -59.40 29.50
C LEU A 169 78.70 -60.61 29.72
N SER A 170 78.49 -61.68 28.94
CA SER A 170 79.33 -62.87 28.98
C SER A 170 80.78 -62.56 28.57
N THR A 171 81.73 -63.08 29.34
CA THR A 171 83.17 -63.03 29.03
C THR A 171 83.63 -64.39 28.52
N GLU A 172 84.85 -64.48 27.96
CA GLU A 172 85.41 -65.75 27.48
C GLU A 172 85.58 -66.79 28.61
N GLN A 173 85.83 -66.32 29.83
CA GLN A 173 86.14 -67.17 30.97
C GLN A 173 84.89 -67.49 31.82
N ILE A 174 83.89 -66.60 31.86
CA ILE A 174 82.65 -66.78 32.62
C ILE A 174 81.44 -66.37 31.77
N ALA A 175 80.49 -67.30 31.64
CA ALA A 175 79.23 -67.09 30.95
C ALA A 175 78.34 -66.08 31.71
N GLY A 176 77.82 -65.07 31.01
CA GLY A 176 76.93 -64.05 31.57
C GLY A 176 75.53 -64.61 31.88
N ILE A 177 74.77 -63.93 32.74
CA ILE A 177 73.42 -64.38 33.18
C ILE A 177 72.48 -64.65 31.99
N TYR A 178 72.62 -63.86 30.92
CA TYR A 178 71.80 -63.96 29.70
C TYR A 178 72.37 -64.90 28.62
N ASN A 179 73.52 -65.53 28.87
CA ASN A 179 74.19 -66.50 27.98
C ASN A 179 74.43 -67.84 28.69
N SER A 180 73.38 -68.46 29.21
CA SER A 180 73.48 -69.72 29.94
C SER A 180 73.94 -70.88 29.04
N PRO A 181 74.90 -71.72 29.47
CA PRO A 181 75.43 -72.84 28.67
C PRO A 181 74.39 -73.94 28.40
N PHE A 182 73.25 -73.91 29.10
CA PHE A 182 72.14 -74.85 28.92
C PHE A 182 71.14 -74.42 27.82
N ARG A 183 71.29 -73.22 27.23
CA ARG A 183 70.44 -72.74 26.13
C ARG A 183 71.16 -72.88 24.79
N LYS A 184 70.41 -73.29 23.76
CA LYS A 184 70.93 -73.49 22.39
C LYS A 184 71.35 -72.19 21.70
N SER A 185 70.75 -71.06 22.09
CA SER A 185 71.07 -69.73 21.56
C SER A 185 71.06 -68.69 22.69
N PRO A 186 71.91 -67.65 22.63
CA PRO A 186 71.90 -66.57 23.60
C PRO A 186 70.53 -65.88 23.69
N ASP A 187 70.17 -65.36 24.87
CA ASP A 187 68.94 -64.59 25.05
C ASP A 187 68.98 -63.29 24.21
N PRO A 188 67.84 -62.79 23.68
CA PRO A 188 67.82 -61.53 22.93
C PRO A 188 68.47 -60.34 23.67
N MET A 189 68.44 -60.34 25.00
CA MET A 189 69.13 -59.33 25.81
C MET A 189 70.67 -59.43 25.70
N GLU A 190 71.23 -60.64 25.68
CA GLU A 190 72.67 -60.87 25.50
C GLU A 190 73.16 -60.34 24.14
N LEU A 191 72.36 -60.53 23.09
CA LEU A 191 72.68 -60.01 21.75
C LEU A 191 72.68 -58.47 21.71
N LEU A 192 71.78 -57.82 22.47
CA LEU A 192 71.75 -56.36 22.62
C LEU A 192 72.94 -55.86 23.45
N LEU A 193 73.30 -56.56 24.53
CA LEU A 193 74.45 -56.25 25.37
C LEU A 193 75.74 -56.25 24.54
N ARG A 194 75.97 -57.29 23.73
CA ARG A 194 77.14 -57.42 22.82
C ARG A 194 77.28 -56.26 21.83
N LYS A 195 76.16 -55.72 21.34
CA LYS A 195 76.15 -54.59 20.39
C LYS A 195 76.26 -53.23 21.07
N SER A 196 75.95 -53.15 22.36
CA SER A 196 75.89 -51.89 23.10
C SER A 196 77.26 -51.50 23.68
N LYS A 197 77.44 -50.22 24.03
CA LYS A 197 78.63 -49.72 24.75
C LYS A 197 78.22 -49.28 26.16
N PRO A 198 79.05 -49.52 27.20
CA PRO A 198 78.70 -49.17 28.58
C PRO A 198 78.39 -47.68 28.73
N LEU A 199 77.54 -47.32 29.70
CA LEU A 199 77.23 -45.92 29.98
C LEU A 199 78.51 -45.20 30.46
N SER A 200 78.92 -44.16 29.72
CA SER A 200 80.01 -43.29 30.14
C SER A 200 79.55 -42.40 31.30
N HIS A 201 80.29 -42.37 32.41
CA HIS A 201 80.11 -41.37 33.46
C HIS A 201 80.58 -39.98 32.98
N ARG A 202 79.74 -39.30 32.20
CA ARG A 202 79.96 -37.88 31.90
C ARG A 202 79.36 -37.06 33.05
N ARG A 203 80.21 -36.33 33.80
CA ARG A 203 79.75 -35.31 34.76
C ARG A 203 78.79 -34.35 34.05
N GLN A 204 77.53 -34.34 34.46
CA GLN A 204 76.54 -33.39 33.95
C GLN A 204 76.98 -31.97 34.35
N GLN A 205 77.19 -31.10 33.37
CA GLN A 205 77.14 -29.66 33.64
C GLN A 205 75.67 -29.27 33.85
N LYS A 206 75.37 -28.66 35.00
CA LYS A 206 74.06 -28.07 35.29
C LYS A 206 73.76 -26.99 34.24
N LYS A 207 72.77 -27.21 33.38
CA LYS A 207 72.14 -26.12 32.62
C LYS A 207 71.10 -25.45 33.50
N SER A 208 71.10 -24.12 33.53
CA SER A 208 70.16 -23.28 34.27
C SER A 208 68.74 -23.36 33.66
N PRO A 209 67.68 -23.39 34.47
CA PRO A 209 66.30 -23.55 34.01
C PRO A 209 65.65 -22.20 33.67
N PHE A 210 66.25 -21.39 32.81
CA PHE A 210 65.64 -20.13 32.37
C PHE A 210 65.95 -19.86 30.89
N ALA A 211 65.08 -20.34 30.02
CA ALA A 211 64.79 -19.74 28.71
C ALA A 211 63.69 -20.57 28.02
N CYS A 212 62.43 -20.27 28.33
CA CYS A 212 61.29 -20.39 27.42
C CYS A 212 60.06 -19.81 28.12
N GLU A 213 59.88 -18.50 28.03
CA GLU A 213 58.54 -17.93 28.03
C GLU A 213 57.89 -18.32 26.70
N LEU A 214 57.32 -19.52 26.68
CA LEU A 214 56.48 -19.98 25.59
C LEU A 214 55.05 -19.62 25.99
N HIS A 215 54.57 -18.52 25.43
CA HIS A 215 53.22 -18.01 25.61
C HIS A 215 52.17 -19.12 25.54
N ASP A 216 51.28 -19.11 26.53
CA ASP A 216 50.08 -19.95 26.61
C ASP A 216 49.27 -19.89 25.31
N TRP A 217 49.38 -20.96 24.52
CA TRP A 217 48.47 -21.32 23.44
C TRP A 217 48.25 -22.83 23.54
N PRO A 218 47.00 -23.32 23.70
CA PRO A 218 45.84 -22.92 22.88
C PRO A 218 44.55 -22.59 23.67
N THR A 219 44.58 -22.43 24.99
CA THR A 219 43.36 -22.30 25.82
C THR A 219 43.00 -20.84 26.11
N CYS A 220 42.63 -20.06 25.09
CA CYS A 220 42.14 -18.68 25.26
C CYS A 220 40.82 -18.66 26.08
N LYS A 221 40.91 -18.40 27.39
CA LYS A 221 39.75 -18.28 28.30
C LYS A 221 39.28 -16.85 28.59
N ARG A 222 39.77 -15.82 27.90
CA ARG A 222 39.36 -14.42 28.12
C ARG A 222 38.68 -13.81 26.89
N PRO A 223 37.48 -13.21 27.03
CA PRO A 223 36.83 -12.49 25.92
C PRO A 223 37.56 -11.16 25.64
N PRO A 224 37.55 -10.65 24.38
CA PRO A 224 38.25 -9.42 24.03
C PRO A 224 37.49 -8.22 24.60
N SER A 225 38.13 -7.47 25.49
CA SER A 225 37.63 -6.17 25.94
C SER A 225 37.90 -5.12 24.85
N PHE A 226 36.88 -4.35 24.47
CA PHE A 226 37.07 -3.13 23.71
C PHE A 226 37.90 -2.17 24.56
N SER A 227 39.14 -1.89 24.12
CA SER A 227 40.03 -0.97 24.81
C SER A 227 39.40 0.42 24.82
N THR A 228 38.99 0.91 25.99
CA THR A 228 38.71 2.33 26.22
C THR A 228 39.93 3.11 25.75
N ALA A 229 39.73 4.08 24.86
CA ALA A 229 40.79 4.83 24.18
C ALA A 229 41.82 5.33 25.21
N GLN A 230 43.04 4.81 25.14
CA GLN A 230 44.14 5.30 25.97
C GLN A 230 44.39 6.78 25.65
N PRO A 231 44.66 7.63 26.67
CA PRO A 231 45.00 9.02 26.43
C PRO A 231 46.23 9.10 25.53
N LEU A 232 46.06 9.71 24.36
CA LEU A 232 47.14 9.93 23.41
C LEU A 232 48.25 10.79 24.05
N PRO A 233 49.53 10.58 23.72
CA PRO A 233 50.67 11.23 24.38
C PRO A 233 50.60 12.77 24.34
N CYS A 234 51.21 13.42 25.33
CA CYS A 234 51.28 14.88 25.42
C CYS A 234 52.11 15.47 24.27
N ILE A 235 51.61 16.53 23.62
CA ILE A 235 52.36 17.27 22.59
C ILE A 235 53.20 18.32 23.32
N GLY A 236 54.51 18.32 23.11
CA GLY A 236 55.43 19.32 23.66
C GLY A 236 55.14 20.71 23.09
N ARG A 237 55.34 21.77 23.90
CA ARG A 237 55.07 23.17 23.49
C ARG A 237 56.08 23.74 22.48
N GLN A 238 57.12 22.99 22.14
CA GLN A 238 58.18 23.45 21.23
C GLN A 238 57.85 23.12 19.78
N LYS A 239 58.06 24.10 18.88
CA LYS A 239 57.85 23.91 17.45
C LYS A 239 58.97 23.03 16.88
N PRO A 240 58.67 21.85 16.30
CA PRO A 240 59.69 21.00 15.68
C PRO A 240 60.28 21.68 14.43
N GLN A 241 61.56 21.44 14.17
CA GLN A 241 62.28 22.06 13.05
C GLN A 241 61.77 21.53 11.71
N GLY A 242 61.27 22.43 10.85
CA GLY A 242 60.69 22.12 9.54
C GLY A 242 59.46 22.96 9.23
N PRO A 243 58.79 22.74 8.07
CA PRO A 243 57.57 23.44 7.67
C PRO A 243 56.32 22.91 8.40
N PHE A 244 56.43 22.67 9.71
CA PHE A 244 55.33 22.17 10.53
C PHE A 244 54.49 23.31 11.09
N ARG A 245 53.18 23.04 11.25
CA ARG A 245 52.21 23.98 11.83
C ARG A 245 52.51 24.24 13.30
N ASP A 246 52.07 25.40 13.79
CA ASP A 246 52.31 25.82 15.16
C ASP A 246 51.68 24.84 16.17
N PRO A 247 52.36 24.42 17.26
CA PRO A 247 51.82 23.46 18.21
C PRO A 247 50.46 23.87 18.79
N ALA A 248 50.19 25.17 18.93
CA ALA A 248 48.89 25.68 19.38
C ALA A 248 47.75 25.39 18.40
N GLU A 249 47.99 25.50 17.09
CA GLU A 249 47.00 25.15 16.07
C GLU A 249 46.73 23.64 16.03
N VAL A 250 47.80 22.85 16.15
CA VAL A 250 47.70 21.38 16.19
C VAL A 250 46.89 20.93 17.42
N LEU A 251 47.08 21.56 18.58
CA LEU A 251 46.28 21.31 19.77
C LEU A 251 44.81 21.70 19.57
N ARG A 252 44.52 22.85 18.95
CA ARG A 252 43.13 23.24 18.62
C ARG A 252 42.46 22.25 17.67
N GLN A 253 43.20 21.75 16.68
CA GLN A 253 42.70 20.73 15.76
C GLN A 253 42.49 19.38 16.45
N ARG A 254 43.39 19.00 17.37
CA ARG A 254 43.32 17.76 18.15
C ARG A 254 42.09 17.68 19.05
N TYR A 255 41.73 18.79 19.67
CA TYR A 255 40.58 18.89 20.57
C TYR A 255 39.33 19.50 19.93
N LYS A 256 39.30 19.63 18.58
CA LYS A 256 38.11 20.08 17.88
C LYS A 256 37.01 19.01 18.05
N PRO A 257 35.85 19.34 18.66
CA PRO A 257 34.75 18.38 18.78
C PRO A 257 34.28 17.96 17.38
N LEU A 258 33.88 16.70 17.24
CA LEU A 258 33.36 16.18 15.98
C LEU A 258 32.08 16.94 15.64
N GLU A 259 32.12 17.74 14.59
CA GLU A 259 30.92 18.36 14.04
C GLU A 259 30.05 17.26 13.40
N PRO A 260 28.77 17.15 13.77
CA PRO A 260 27.88 16.19 13.14
C PRO A 260 27.83 16.45 11.64
N THR A 261 27.89 15.38 10.84
CA THR A 261 27.82 15.51 9.38
C THR A 261 26.56 16.26 8.96
N LEU A 262 26.61 16.95 7.81
CA LEU A 262 25.52 17.77 7.29
C LEU A 262 24.18 17.00 7.19
N ARG A 263 24.25 15.66 7.03
CA ARG A 263 23.10 14.74 7.05
C ARG A 263 22.44 14.56 8.43
N VAL A 264 23.19 14.73 9.51
CA VAL A 264 22.73 14.64 10.89
C VAL A 264 22.25 16.01 11.39
N ALA A 265 22.90 17.09 10.96
CA ALA A 265 22.54 18.46 11.35
C ALA A 265 21.29 18.99 10.61
N ALA A 266 21.08 18.62 9.34
CA ALA A 266 19.90 19.00 8.58
C ALA A 266 18.77 17.97 8.75
N SER A 267 17.53 18.44 8.93
CA SER A 267 16.36 17.55 8.91
C SER A 267 16.24 16.86 7.56
N ILE A 268 15.93 15.57 7.56
CA ILE A 268 15.82 14.72 6.36
C ILE A 268 14.80 15.27 5.35
N SER A 269 13.75 15.96 5.81
CA SER A 269 12.78 16.62 4.95
C SER A 269 13.33 17.94 4.41
N SER A 270 13.24 18.11 3.10
CA SER A 270 13.71 19.32 2.42
C SER A 270 12.92 20.55 2.92
N PRO A 271 13.53 21.74 3.02
CA PRO A 271 12.82 22.97 3.38
C PRO A 271 11.60 23.26 2.48
N LEU A 272 11.68 22.85 1.22
CA LEU A 272 10.60 22.96 0.25
C LEU A 272 9.40 22.04 0.57
N GLU A 273 9.66 20.83 1.06
CA GLU A 273 8.60 19.92 1.51
C GLU A 273 7.89 20.46 2.75
N LYS A 274 8.64 20.99 3.73
CA LYS A 274 8.06 21.64 4.91
C LYS A 274 7.16 22.82 4.53
N ALA A 275 7.62 23.68 3.62
CA ALA A 275 6.83 24.81 3.13
C ALA A 275 5.53 24.35 2.43
N ARG A 276 5.59 23.28 1.63
CA ARG A 276 4.39 22.69 0.97
C ARG A 276 3.41 22.09 1.98
N GLU A 277 3.90 21.47 3.04
CA GLU A 277 3.08 20.91 4.11
C GLU A 277 2.40 21.98 4.98
N GLU A 278 3.06 23.11 5.21
CA GLU A 278 2.46 24.28 5.87
C GLU A 278 1.37 24.90 5.02
N MET A 279 1.62 25.10 3.72
CA MET A 279 0.63 25.63 2.77
C MET A 279 -0.62 24.75 2.71
N LYS A 280 -0.46 23.42 2.64
CA LYS A 280 -1.58 22.47 2.67
C LYS A 280 -2.36 22.51 3.98
N ARG A 281 -1.67 22.68 5.12
CA ARG A 281 -2.32 22.85 6.43
C ARG A 281 -3.12 24.13 6.49
N GLU A 282 -2.61 25.23 5.94
CA GLU A 282 -3.34 26.50 5.83
C GLU A 282 -4.57 26.40 4.94
N GLU A 283 -4.44 25.81 3.76
CA GLU A 283 -5.58 25.53 2.89
C GLU A 283 -6.64 24.68 3.58
N TRP A 284 -6.23 23.66 4.34
CA TRP A 284 -7.16 22.80 5.08
C TRP A 284 -7.87 23.53 6.21
N ARG A 285 -7.16 24.39 6.96
CA ARG A 285 -7.75 25.23 8.02
C ARG A 285 -8.78 26.21 7.46
N ASN A 286 -8.58 26.68 6.23
CA ASN A 286 -9.42 27.68 5.58
C ASN A 286 -10.53 27.07 4.68
N ARG A 287 -10.69 25.75 4.62
CA ARG A 287 -11.74 25.08 3.82
C ARG A 287 -13.10 25.15 4.52
N VAL A 288 -14.04 25.85 3.89
CA VAL A 288 -15.46 25.95 4.31
C VAL A 288 -16.32 24.82 3.68
N HIS A 289 -15.88 24.23 2.56
CA HIS A 289 -16.54 23.08 1.93
C HIS A 289 -15.52 22.13 1.27
N ASP A 290 -15.87 20.84 1.18
CA ASP A 290 -15.02 19.78 0.62
C ASP A 290 -15.10 19.66 -0.91
N ASN A 291 -16.09 20.29 -1.54
CA ASN A 291 -16.26 20.22 -2.98
C ASN A 291 -15.27 21.17 -3.68
N GLU A 292 -14.71 20.76 -4.80
CA GLU A 292 -13.90 21.66 -5.63
C GLU A 292 -14.82 22.70 -6.29
N PHE A 293 -14.54 23.98 -6.07
CA PHE A 293 -15.33 25.06 -6.67
C PHE A 293 -14.99 25.16 -8.17
N LEU A 294 -15.72 24.43 -9.00
CA LEU A 294 -15.54 24.45 -10.45
C LEU A 294 -16.19 25.72 -11.03
N PRO A 295 -15.51 26.45 -11.93
CA PRO A 295 -16.13 27.55 -12.64
C PRO A 295 -17.33 27.07 -13.46
N PHE A 296 -18.38 27.89 -13.55
CA PHE A 296 -19.66 27.53 -14.17
C PHE A 296 -19.51 26.99 -15.62
N SER A 297 -18.47 27.40 -16.33
CA SER A 297 -18.12 26.96 -17.68
C SER A 297 -17.52 25.56 -17.80
N SER A 298 -17.04 24.96 -16.70
CA SER A 298 -16.40 23.63 -16.70
C SER A 298 -17.28 22.53 -16.10
N TYR A 299 -18.36 22.89 -15.40
CA TYR A 299 -19.26 21.93 -14.73
C TYR A 299 -19.82 20.86 -15.68
N HIS A 300 -20.08 21.23 -16.95
CA HIS A 300 -20.61 20.33 -17.97
C HIS A 300 -19.54 19.71 -18.91
N LYS A 301 -18.27 20.13 -18.82
CA LYS A 301 -17.21 19.62 -19.73
C LYS A 301 -16.70 18.23 -19.31
N ASN A 302 -16.80 17.91 -18.02
CA ASN A 302 -16.34 16.62 -17.47
C ASN A 302 -17.48 15.60 -17.32
N GLU A 303 -18.75 16.04 -17.41
CA GLU A 303 -19.88 15.12 -17.51
C GLU A 303 -20.05 14.66 -18.96
N LYS A 304 -19.65 13.41 -19.24
CA LYS A 304 -19.97 12.74 -20.50
C LYS A 304 -21.50 12.71 -20.63
N TYR A 305 -22.07 13.41 -21.62
CA TYR A 305 -23.51 13.39 -21.87
C TYR A 305 -23.97 11.95 -22.07
N ASP A 306 -24.66 11.39 -21.09
CA ASP A 306 -25.27 10.06 -21.16
C ASP A 306 -26.61 10.20 -21.92
N PRO A 307 -26.73 9.68 -23.16
CA PRO A 307 -27.99 9.72 -23.88
C PRO A 307 -29.06 8.93 -23.12
N SER A 308 -30.29 9.45 -23.11
CA SER A 308 -31.46 8.71 -22.63
C SER A 308 -31.52 7.30 -23.23
N ILE A 309 -31.91 6.29 -22.44
CA ILE A 309 -32.05 4.86 -22.84
C ILE A 309 -32.93 4.70 -24.10
N HIS A 310 -33.84 5.63 -24.34
CA HIS A 310 -34.68 5.65 -25.54
C HIS A 310 -33.93 6.01 -26.84
N ARG A 311 -32.68 6.48 -26.76
CA ARG A 311 -31.84 6.84 -27.92
C ARG A 311 -30.90 5.71 -28.38
N SER A 312 -30.70 4.64 -27.60
CA SER A 312 -29.68 3.61 -27.87
C SER A 312 -30.25 2.23 -28.25
N GLY A 313 -31.51 2.16 -28.69
CA GLY A 313 -32.19 0.92 -29.06
C GLY A 313 -31.79 0.39 -30.45
N LYS A 314 -32.07 -0.89 -30.71
CA LYS A 314 -31.82 -1.60 -31.99
C LYS A 314 -32.62 -1.02 -33.16
N TYR A 315 -33.72 -0.34 -32.86
CA TYR A 315 -34.53 0.42 -33.82
C TYR A 315 -34.03 1.86 -33.79
N GLY A 316 -33.57 2.37 -34.94
CA GLY A 316 -33.09 3.74 -35.07
C GLY A 316 -34.15 4.76 -34.67
N GLN A 317 -33.74 6.02 -34.44
CA GLN A 317 -34.66 7.11 -34.12
C GLN A 317 -35.85 7.16 -35.09
N GLU A 318 -37.08 7.04 -34.60
CA GLU A 318 -38.16 7.78 -35.24
C GLU A 318 -37.91 9.26 -34.99
N ALA A 319 -37.92 10.07 -36.06
CA ALA A 319 -37.60 11.50 -36.02
C ALA A 319 -38.70 12.35 -35.33
N TYR A 320 -39.30 11.83 -34.27
CA TYR A 320 -40.30 12.50 -33.47
C TYR A 320 -39.64 13.64 -32.68
N GLY A 321 -39.95 14.88 -33.06
CA GLY A 321 -39.34 16.09 -32.48
C GLY A 321 -38.40 16.84 -33.41
N ILE A 322 -37.66 16.16 -34.28
CA ILE A 322 -36.65 16.79 -35.16
C ILE A 322 -37.24 17.17 -36.51
N LYS A 323 -38.12 16.33 -37.08
CA LYS A 323 -38.68 16.53 -38.42
C LYS A 323 -40.08 17.18 -38.44
N HIS A 324 -40.84 17.08 -37.34
CA HIS A 324 -42.28 17.35 -37.33
C HIS A 324 -42.75 18.44 -36.37
N PHE A 325 -41.90 18.98 -35.50
CA PHE A 325 -42.29 20.08 -34.59
C PHE A 325 -42.01 21.48 -35.14
N ARG A 326 -41.10 21.59 -36.11
CA ARG A 326 -40.90 22.80 -36.92
C ARG A 326 -40.79 22.36 -38.36
N GLU A 327 -41.78 22.70 -39.17
CA GLU A 327 -41.80 22.40 -40.58
C GLU A 327 -40.78 23.31 -41.29
N VAL A 328 -39.53 22.86 -41.36
CA VAL A 328 -38.53 23.49 -42.22
C VAL A 328 -38.75 22.91 -43.61
N GLN A 329 -39.14 23.74 -44.57
CA GLN A 329 -39.28 23.34 -45.98
C GLN A 329 -38.10 23.89 -46.81
N PRO A 330 -36.96 23.17 -46.90
CA PRO A 330 -35.78 23.63 -47.64
C PRO A 330 -36.07 23.95 -49.11
N LYS A 331 -37.05 23.25 -49.72
CA LYS A 331 -37.49 23.49 -51.10
C LYS A 331 -38.13 24.87 -51.31
N LYS A 332 -38.50 25.59 -50.25
CA LYS A 332 -39.03 26.96 -50.29
C LYS A 332 -37.97 28.03 -49.99
N TRP A 333 -36.72 27.64 -49.73
CA TRP A 333 -35.66 28.60 -49.47
C TRP A 333 -35.25 29.26 -50.79
N VAL A 334 -35.31 30.59 -50.83
CA VAL A 334 -34.97 31.38 -52.02
C VAL A 334 -33.46 31.37 -52.27
N THR A 335 -32.65 31.21 -51.23
CA THR A 335 -31.18 31.18 -51.32
C THR A 335 -30.59 30.22 -50.28
N ASP A 336 -29.55 29.49 -50.68
CA ASP A 336 -28.80 28.56 -49.81
C ASP A 336 -27.75 29.25 -48.92
N LYS A 337 -27.82 30.59 -48.83
CA LYS A 337 -26.88 31.42 -48.06
C LYS A 337 -27.52 31.84 -46.75
N ASP A 338 -26.75 31.76 -45.67
CA ASP A 338 -27.16 32.25 -44.36
C ASP A 338 -27.50 33.75 -44.41
N PHE A 339 -28.42 34.17 -43.54
CA PHE A 339 -28.76 35.58 -43.37
C PHE A 339 -27.51 36.37 -42.98
N ARG A 340 -27.13 37.33 -43.83
CA ARG A 340 -26.12 38.32 -43.49
C ARG A 340 -26.76 39.38 -42.60
N THR A 341 -26.23 39.56 -41.40
CA THR A 341 -26.60 40.68 -40.54
C THR A 341 -26.23 42.00 -41.22
N VAL A 342 -27.25 42.81 -41.55
CA VAL A 342 -27.08 44.13 -42.16
C VAL A 342 -26.58 45.16 -41.15
N LEU A 343 -26.79 44.90 -39.86
CA LEU A 343 -26.33 45.75 -38.76
C LEU A 343 -25.08 45.17 -38.09
N PRO A 344 -24.08 46.00 -37.73
CA PRO A 344 -22.92 45.55 -36.98
C PRO A 344 -23.36 45.00 -35.62
N SER A 345 -22.80 43.87 -35.20
CA SER A 345 -23.10 43.29 -33.90
C SER A 345 -22.64 44.22 -32.79
N ILE A 346 -23.44 44.36 -31.73
CA ILE A 346 -23.06 45.12 -30.55
C ILE A 346 -21.79 44.48 -29.96
N VAL A 347 -20.73 45.29 -29.80
CA VAL A 347 -19.37 44.87 -29.37
C VAL A 347 -19.37 43.97 -28.13
N LEU A 348 -20.34 44.17 -27.22
CA LEU A 348 -20.52 43.37 -26.02
C LEU A 348 -20.79 41.88 -26.33
N PHE A 349 -21.64 41.60 -27.31
CA PHE A 349 -22.01 40.23 -27.69
C PHE A 349 -21.00 39.60 -28.66
N GLU A 350 -20.23 40.41 -29.36
CA GLU A 350 -19.18 39.92 -30.25
C GLU A 350 -18.04 39.23 -29.50
N LYS A 351 -17.78 39.66 -28.25
CA LYS A 351 -16.78 39.07 -27.35
C LYS A 351 -17.29 37.83 -26.61
N PHE A 352 -18.60 37.57 -26.61
CA PHE A 352 -19.19 36.46 -25.87
C PHE A 352 -18.80 35.13 -26.51
N GLY A 353 -17.95 34.35 -25.83
CA GLY A 353 -17.44 33.06 -26.32
C GLY A 353 -16.19 33.12 -27.21
N LYS A 354 -15.68 34.32 -27.54
CA LYS A 354 -14.43 34.50 -28.31
C LYS A 354 -13.20 34.83 -27.43
N THR A 355 -13.38 35.12 -26.15
CA THR A 355 -12.30 35.54 -25.23
C THR A 355 -11.44 34.41 -24.65
N TYR A 356 -11.74 33.15 -24.94
CA TYR A 356 -10.83 32.04 -24.64
C TYR A 356 -10.15 31.61 -25.93
N SER A 357 -8.98 32.17 -26.17
CA SER A 357 -8.09 31.76 -27.24
C SER A 357 -7.79 30.25 -27.09
N ARG A 358 -8.02 29.51 -28.17
CA ARG A 358 -7.63 28.12 -28.31
C ARG A 358 -6.21 28.09 -28.88
N THR A 359 -5.24 28.67 -28.18
CA THR A 359 -3.90 28.86 -28.74
C THR A 359 -2.81 28.57 -27.71
N GLY A 360 -2.54 27.28 -27.55
CA GLY A 360 -1.17 26.76 -27.48
C GLY A 360 -0.67 26.37 -28.88
N GLN A 361 -1.10 27.07 -29.92
CA GLN A 361 -0.56 26.92 -31.28
C GLN A 361 0.25 28.18 -31.59
N ILE A 362 1.55 27.94 -31.70
CA ILE A 362 2.54 28.87 -32.24
C ILE A 362 2.27 28.95 -33.75
N VAL A 363 2.16 30.18 -34.27
CA VAL A 363 2.57 30.51 -35.65
C VAL A 363 3.94 31.15 -35.53
#